data_AF-A0A0P7H5J8-F1
#
_entry.id   AF-A0A0P7H5J8-F1
#
_cell.length_a   1.000
_cell.length_b   1.000
_cell.length_c   1.000
_cell.angle_alpha   90.00
_cell.angle_beta   90.00
_cell.angle_gamma   90.00
#
_symmetry.space_group_name_H-M   'P 1'
#
loop_
_entity.id
_entity.type
_entity.pdbx_description
1 polymer ?
#
loop_
_entity_poly.entity_id
_entity_poly.type
_entity_poly.pdbx_seq_one_letter_code
_entity_poly.pdbx_strand_id
1 'polypeptide(L)'
;MGVDFTSIDFETANGFRGSPCSVGLSKVRGGRIVEEASWLMRPPEGHDFFDRRNTRIHGIEEHQVADKPRFGELFPEIGAFIGDDLLVAHNAAFDLGVIRSALEVSGLAGPAYDYACTVVLSRRTYSLPSHSLPFVAEAAGVPLEHHHDATADARACAGIMIDIVARSGAGSLAEYFALQGLRPNHAPAYRPGLDELSKATRDALERGTGTAATAGSSFGGWPSEGVNPPPNPAAQPGHPLYGQTIVFTGNLGMPRQNAKDRAAELGARPASNVTRATTVLVVGDGFEAGDLRNGRVTGKARRVLELHERGQRIEVLSEAEFLQMIGGTWPVGSQ
;
A
#
# COMPACT_ATOMS: atom_id res chain seq x y z
N MET A 1 -20.08 -20.14 8.84
CA MET A 1 -19.03 -19.11 8.92
C MET A 1 -19.56 -17.89 8.21
N GLY A 2 -19.55 -16.73 8.85
CA GLY A 2 -20.09 -15.51 8.26
C GLY A 2 -19.04 -14.79 7.42
N VAL A 3 -19.27 -13.51 7.17
CA VAL A 3 -18.23 -12.59 6.72
C VAL A 3 -17.46 -12.13 7.95
N ASP A 4 -16.40 -12.87 8.29
CA ASP A 4 -15.62 -12.72 9.53
C ASP A 4 -14.14 -12.46 9.17
N PHE A 5 -13.60 -11.31 9.57
CA PHE A 5 -12.20 -10.92 9.30
C PHE A 5 -11.76 -9.77 10.22
N THR A 6 -10.50 -9.39 10.16
CA THR A 6 -9.99 -8.16 10.77
C THR A 6 -9.34 -7.28 9.68
N SER A 7 -9.77 -6.03 9.55
CA SER A 7 -9.07 -5.06 8.71
C SER A 7 -7.95 -4.37 9.47
N ILE A 8 -6.93 -3.93 8.74
CA ILE A 8 -5.75 -3.27 9.29
C ILE A 8 -5.28 -2.15 8.36
N ASP A 9 -4.74 -1.10 8.94
CA ASP A 9 -4.06 -0.02 8.24
C ASP A 9 -2.93 0.56 9.12
N PHE A 10 -1.75 0.74 8.54
CA PHE A 10 -0.57 1.32 9.22
C PHE A 10 -0.21 2.70 8.69
N GLU A 11 0.24 3.57 9.61
CA GLU A 11 1.02 4.76 9.28
C GLU A 11 2.49 4.55 9.68
N THR A 12 3.43 5.07 8.87
CA THR A 12 4.86 4.94 9.11
C THR A 12 5.52 6.30 9.34
N ALA A 13 6.47 6.38 10.27
CA ALA A 13 7.20 7.60 10.59
C ALA A 13 8.06 8.11 9.42
N ASN A 14 8.61 7.20 8.62
CA ASN A 14 9.48 7.54 7.49
C ASN A 14 9.26 6.59 6.31
N GLY A 15 10.07 6.77 5.26
CA GLY A 15 9.97 5.97 4.03
C GLY A 15 10.30 4.48 4.19
N PHE A 16 10.84 4.04 5.33
CA PHE A 16 11.09 2.61 5.59
C PHE A 16 9.84 1.97 6.20
N ARG A 17 9.36 0.88 5.59
CA ARG A 17 8.18 0.14 6.09
C ARG A 17 8.31 -0.35 7.53
N GLY A 18 9.52 -0.68 7.97
CA GLY A 18 9.77 -1.07 9.36
C GLY A 18 9.76 0.10 10.35
N SER A 19 9.14 1.24 10.02
CA SER A 19 9.00 2.40 10.89
C SER A 19 7.56 2.72 11.34
N PRO A 20 6.72 1.73 11.71
CA PRO A 20 5.32 2.02 12.08
C PRO A 20 5.24 3.01 13.24
N CYS A 21 4.35 4.00 13.13
CA CYS A 21 4.06 4.97 14.18
C CYS A 21 2.59 4.98 14.61
N SER A 22 1.70 4.40 13.82
CA SER A 22 0.30 4.15 14.19
C SER A 22 -0.23 2.91 13.47
N VAL A 23 -1.22 2.26 14.08
CA VAL A 23 -2.02 1.22 13.44
C VAL A 23 -3.47 1.33 13.88
N GLY A 24 -4.40 1.12 12.95
CA GLY A 24 -5.82 0.96 13.21
C GLY A 24 -6.30 -0.43 12.78
N LEU A 25 -7.22 -1.01 13.55
CA LEU A 25 -7.84 -2.29 13.25
C LEU A 25 -9.36 -2.23 13.45
N SER A 26 -10.11 -2.86 12.55
CA SER A 26 -11.55 -3.07 12.70
C SER A 26 -11.89 -4.55 12.56
N LYS A 27 -12.46 -5.13 13.62
CA LYS A 27 -12.88 -6.52 13.67
C LYS A 27 -14.30 -6.66 13.13
N VAL A 28 -14.50 -7.56 12.19
CA VAL A 28 -15.79 -7.82 11.53
C VAL A 28 -16.28 -9.22 11.88
N ARG A 29 -17.55 -9.32 12.30
CA ARG A 29 -18.26 -10.59 12.50
C ARG A 29 -19.64 -10.53 11.87
N GLY A 30 -20.00 -11.54 11.09
CA GLY A 30 -21.28 -11.62 10.39
C GLY A 30 -21.54 -10.42 9.48
N GLY A 31 -20.49 -9.85 8.87
CA GLY A 31 -20.58 -8.67 8.00
C GLY A 31 -20.85 -7.36 8.73
N ARG A 32 -20.58 -7.28 10.04
CA ARG A 32 -20.68 -6.05 10.83
C ARG A 32 -19.38 -5.82 11.60
N ILE A 33 -18.94 -4.57 11.68
CA ILE A 33 -17.85 -4.18 12.57
C ILE A 33 -18.35 -4.35 14.02
N VAL A 34 -17.63 -5.13 14.81
CA VAL A 34 -17.98 -5.44 16.21
C VAL A 34 -17.02 -4.85 17.22
N GLU A 35 -15.80 -4.51 16.79
CA GLU A 35 -14.77 -3.97 17.66
C GLU A 35 -13.76 -3.19 16.81
N GLU A 36 -13.19 -2.13 17.37
CA GLU A 36 -12.15 -1.32 16.75
C GLU A 36 -11.09 -1.00 17.78
N ALA A 37 -9.84 -0.98 17.36
CA ALA A 37 -8.71 -0.65 18.21
C ALA A 37 -7.66 0.12 17.42
N SER A 38 -6.93 0.97 18.11
CA SER A 38 -5.84 1.73 17.53
C SER A 38 -4.72 1.96 18.52
N TRP A 39 -3.50 2.03 18.00
CA TRP A 39 -2.31 2.23 18.79
C TRP A 39 -1.40 3.25 18.13
N LEU A 40 -0.99 4.27 18.89
CA LEU A 40 0.19 5.06 18.58
C LEU A 40 1.41 4.36 19.16
N MET A 41 2.52 4.38 18.41
CA MET A 41 3.73 3.67 18.81
C MET A 41 4.98 4.41 18.39
N ARG A 42 6.07 4.18 19.13
CA ARG A 42 7.40 4.50 18.62
C ARG A 42 7.80 3.45 17.60
N PRO A 43 8.39 3.85 16.47
CA PRO A 43 9.04 2.90 15.58
C PRO A 43 10.13 2.08 16.30
N PRO A 44 10.57 0.95 15.73
CA PRO A 44 11.76 0.24 16.18
C PRO A 44 12.99 1.15 16.31
N GLU A 45 13.87 0.83 17.26
CA GLU A 45 15.08 1.61 17.52
C GLU A 45 15.97 1.72 16.27
N GLY A 46 16.53 2.91 16.03
CA GLY A 46 17.32 3.20 14.83
C GLY A 46 16.48 3.49 13.58
N HIS A 47 15.16 3.39 13.67
CA HIS A 47 14.21 3.65 12.59
C HIS A 47 13.09 4.63 13.01
N ASP A 48 13.31 5.38 14.10
CA ASP A 48 12.33 6.23 14.80
C ASP A 48 12.39 7.72 14.46
N PHE A 49 13.10 8.10 13.38
CA PHE A 49 13.03 9.46 12.84
C PHE A 49 11.74 9.67 12.02
N PHE A 50 11.18 10.88 12.09
CA PHE A 50 9.95 11.25 11.40
C PHE A 50 10.23 12.13 10.17
N ASP A 51 9.88 11.63 8.99
CA ASP A 51 9.98 12.39 7.75
C ASP A 51 8.82 13.40 7.64
N ARG A 52 9.14 14.65 7.27
CA ARG A 52 8.14 15.71 7.04
C ARG A 52 7.04 15.34 6.05
N ARG A 53 7.32 14.41 5.13
CA ARG A 53 6.34 13.96 4.14
C ARG A 53 5.29 13.04 4.77
N ASN A 54 5.73 12.04 5.52
CA ASN A 54 4.85 11.10 6.23
C ASN A 54 3.96 11.87 7.20
N THR A 55 4.57 12.69 8.04
CA THR A 55 3.85 13.54 9.01
C THR A 55 2.86 14.50 8.36
N ARG A 56 3.10 14.99 7.14
CA ARG A 56 2.12 15.82 6.41
C ARG A 56 0.91 15.02 5.93
N ILE A 57 1.06 13.72 5.67
CA ILE A 57 -0.02 12.85 5.19
C ILE A 57 -0.97 12.54 6.35
N HIS A 58 -0.46 11.96 7.43
CA HIS A 58 -1.28 11.45 8.54
C HIS A 58 -1.30 12.36 9.78
N GLY A 59 -0.51 13.43 9.80
CA GLY A 59 -0.51 14.42 10.90
C GLY A 59 0.13 13.97 12.21
N ILE A 60 0.84 12.84 12.23
CA ILE A 60 1.48 12.29 13.45
C ILE A 60 2.92 12.76 13.49
N GLU A 61 3.25 13.54 14.50
CA GLU A 61 4.59 14.04 14.79
C GLU A 61 5.31 13.20 15.85
N GLU A 62 6.65 13.23 15.81
CA GLU A 62 7.52 12.47 16.74
C GLU A 62 7.16 12.70 18.22
N HIS A 63 6.83 13.94 18.59
CA HIS A 63 6.50 14.28 19.97
C HIS A 63 5.21 13.61 20.48
N GLN A 64 4.30 13.23 19.59
CA GLN A 64 3.03 12.56 19.94
C GLN A 64 3.24 11.09 20.31
N VAL A 65 4.32 10.47 19.83
CA VAL A 65 4.65 9.08 20.10
C VAL A 65 5.80 8.91 21.09
N ALA A 66 6.49 9.98 21.48
CA ALA A 66 7.74 9.92 22.25
C ALA A 66 7.65 9.14 23.58
N ASP A 67 6.47 9.13 24.22
CA ASP A 67 6.17 8.43 25.48
C ASP A 67 5.45 7.09 25.27
N LYS A 68 5.17 6.69 24.02
CA LYS A 68 4.43 5.47 23.68
C LYS A 68 5.35 4.25 23.64
N PRO A 69 4.84 3.02 23.84
CA PRO A 69 5.66 1.82 23.67
C PRO A 69 6.16 1.69 22.23
N ARG A 70 7.28 0.98 22.04
CA ARG A 70 7.78 0.65 20.70
C ARG A 70 6.90 -0.41 20.05
N PHE A 71 6.93 -0.49 18.72
CA PHE A 71 6.24 -1.54 17.95
C PHE A 71 6.39 -2.94 18.58
N GLY A 72 7.60 -3.35 18.93
CA GLY A 72 7.87 -4.68 19.47
C GLY A 72 7.19 -4.97 20.81
N GLU A 73 6.90 -3.93 21.61
CA GLU A 73 6.20 -4.04 22.89
C GLU A 73 4.68 -4.18 22.69
N LEU A 74 4.13 -3.59 21.62
CA LEU A 74 2.70 -3.63 21.30
C LEU A 74 2.30 -4.79 20.39
N PHE A 75 3.24 -5.33 19.62
CA PHE A 75 2.92 -6.37 18.63
C PHE A 75 2.21 -7.60 19.22
N PRO A 76 2.53 -8.09 20.44
CA PRO A 76 1.76 -9.17 21.05
C PRO A 76 0.28 -8.83 21.28
N GLU A 77 -0.04 -7.60 21.66
CA GLU A 77 -1.41 -7.12 21.87
C GLU A 77 -2.15 -6.96 20.53
N ILE A 78 -1.48 -6.36 19.54
CA ILE A 78 -2.01 -6.23 18.16
C ILE A 78 -2.29 -7.63 17.58
N GLY A 79 -1.36 -8.58 17.76
CA GLY A 79 -1.51 -9.96 17.31
C GLY A 79 -2.65 -10.69 18.02
N ALA A 80 -2.86 -10.44 19.32
CA ALA A 80 -4.00 -10.99 20.06
C ALA A 80 -5.34 -10.41 19.57
N PHE A 81 -5.37 -9.13 19.19
CA PHE A 81 -6.54 -8.52 18.56
C PHE A 81 -6.83 -9.18 17.21
N ILE A 82 -5.83 -9.42 16.36
CA ILE A 82 -6.02 -10.07 15.05
C ILE A 82 -6.48 -11.54 15.25
N GLY A 83 -5.80 -12.30 16.10
CA GLY A 83 -6.04 -13.73 16.28
C GLY A 83 -5.79 -14.53 14.99
N ASP A 84 -6.67 -15.49 14.71
CA ASP A 84 -6.62 -16.34 13.50
C ASP A 84 -7.45 -15.76 12.33
N ASP A 85 -7.89 -14.50 12.43
CA ASP A 85 -8.71 -13.88 11.39
C ASP A 85 -7.96 -13.73 10.07
N LEU A 86 -8.70 -13.82 8.96
CA LEU A 86 -8.21 -13.30 7.69
C LEU A 86 -7.89 -11.81 7.86
N LEU A 87 -6.67 -11.39 7.53
CA LEU A 87 -6.28 -9.99 7.56
C LEU A 87 -6.66 -9.30 6.25
N VAL A 88 -7.31 -8.14 6.33
CA VAL A 88 -7.77 -7.39 5.16
C VAL A 88 -7.20 -5.99 5.17
N ALA A 89 -6.55 -5.56 4.08
CA ALA A 89 -6.04 -4.18 4.02
C ALA A 89 -6.22 -3.56 2.62
N HIS A 90 -6.29 -2.23 2.59
CA HIS A 90 -6.43 -1.46 1.36
C HIS A 90 -5.06 -1.17 0.75
N ASN A 91 -4.46 -2.22 0.20
CA ASN A 91 -3.05 -2.37 -0.24
C ASN A 91 -2.25 -3.28 0.71
N ALA A 92 -2.72 -4.50 0.92
CA ALA A 92 -2.12 -5.47 1.83
C ALA A 92 -0.60 -5.72 1.65
N ALA A 93 -0.04 -5.53 0.47
CA ALA A 93 1.41 -5.64 0.28
C ALA A 93 2.21 -4.61 1.11
N PHE A 94 1.61 -3.45 1.41
CA PHE A 94 2.17 -2.43 2.27
C PHE A 94 2.11 -2.84 3.74
N ASP A 95 0.91 -3.07 4.30
CA ASP A 95 0.69 -3.34 5.72
C ASP A 95 1.38 -4.61 6.20
N LEU A 96 1.30 -5.70 5.41
CA LEU A 96 2.02 -6.93 5.74
C LEU A 96 3.54 -6.73 5.62
N GLY A 97 3.98 -5.82 4.74
CA GLY A 97 5.37 -5.40 4.64
C GLY A 97 5.83 -4.58 5.86
N VAL A 98 4.96 -3.73 6.43
CA VAL A 98 5.21 -3.00 7.68
C VAL A 98 5.42 -3.98 8.82
N ILE A 99 4.49 -4.92 9.01
CA ILE A 99 4.61 -5.98 10.03
C ILE A 99 5.93 -6.73 9.85
N ARG A 100 6.21 -7.21 8.63
CA ARG A 100 7.39 -8.00 8.35
C ARG A 100 8.68 -7.23 8.63
N SER A 101 8.82 -6.02 8.09
CA SER A 101 10.04 -5.23 8.27
C SER A 101 10.24 -4.78 9.71
N ALA A 102 9.17 -4.41 10.42
CA ALA A 102 9.25 -3.99 11.82
C ALA A 102 9.65 -5.15 12.74
N LEU A 103 9.15 -6.36 12.49
CA LEU A 103 9.60 -7.59 13.18
C LEU A 103 11.06 -7.91 12.90
N GLU A 104 11.49 -7.81 11.64
CA GLU A 104 12.87 -8.07 11.21
C GLU A 104 13.87 -7.16 11.92
N VAL A 105 13.64 -5.84 11.93
CA VAL A 105 14.57 -4.89 12.58
C VAL A 105 14.48 -4.91 14.11
N SER A 106 13.36 -5.41 14.67
CA SER A 106 13.23 -5.64 16.11
C SER A 106 13.80 -6.99 16.55
N GLY A 107 14.19 -7.86 15.63
CA GLY A 107 14.62 -9.23 15.93
C GLY A 107 13.53 -10.12 16.55
N LEU A 108 12.26 -9.82 16.26
CA LEU A 108 11.10 -10.50 16.84
C LEU A 108 10.49 -11.52 15.87
N ALA A 109 10.01 -12.63 16.40
CA ALA A 109 9.25 -13.60 15.62
C ALA A 109 7.83 -13.10 15.35
N GLY A 110 7.24 -13.52 14.22
CA GLY A 110 5.88 -13.20 13.85
C GLY A 110 5.09 -14.40 13.34
N PRO A 111 3.76 -14.43 13.53
CA PRO A 111 2.91 -15.51 13.05
C PRO A 111 2.76 -15.45 11.52
N ALA A 112 2.21 -16.52 10.96
CA ALA A 112 1.75 -16.51 9.57
C ALA A 112 0.38 -15.81 9.50
N TYR A 113 0.08 -15.18 8.36
CA TYR A 113 -1.20 -14.55 8.10
C TYR A 113 -1.77 -15.01 6.76
N ASP A 114 -3.04 -15.41 6.75
CA ASP A 114 -3.82 -15.38 5.53
C ASP A 114 -4.39 -13.97 5.34
N TYR A 115 -4.33 -13.45 4.11
CA TYR A 115 -4.73 -12.06 3.86
C TYR A 115 -5.40 -11.82 2.50
N ALA A 116 -6.17 -10.75 2.44
CA ALA A 116 -6.81 -10.25 1.23
C ALA A 116 -6.57 -8.75 1.03
N CYS A 117 -6.52 -8.32 -0.23
CA CYS A 117 -6.25 -6.93 -0.60
C CYS A 117 -7.48 -6.32 -1.29
N THR A 118 -8.10 -5.32 -0.67
CA THR A 118 -9.31 -4.70 -1.24
C THR A 118 -9.04 -3.94 -2.54
N VAL A 119 -7.81 -3.50 -2.81
CA VAL A 119 -7.44 -2.94 -4.13
C VAL A 119 -7.57 -4.00 -5.22
N VAL A 120 -7.07 -5.22 -4.98
CA VAL A 120 -7.17 -6.33 -5.94
C VAL A 120 -8.61 -6.76 -6.16
N LEU A 121 -9.37 -6.88 -5.07
CA LEU A 121 -10.77 -7.30 -5.13
C LEU A 121 -11.66 -6.22 -5.76
N SER A 122 -11.42 -4.94 -5.44
CA SER A 122 -12.19 -3.83 -6.00
C SER A 122 -12.04 -3.72 -7.52
N ARG A 123 -10.87 -4.02 -8.10
CA ARG A 123 -10.67 -4.06 -9.56
C ARG A 123 -11.50 -5.13 -10.28
N ARG A 124 -11.94 -6.16 -9.56
CA ARG A 124 -12.83 -7.21 -10.07
C ARG A 124 -14.30 -6.87 -9.88
N THR A 125 -14.61 -6.05 -8.88
CA THR A 125 -15.97 -5.74 -8.47
C THR A 125 -16.50 -4.42 -9.05
N TYR A 126 -15.67 -3.38 -9.09
CA TYR A 126 -16.05 -2.04 -9.51
C TYR A 126 -15.37 -1.65 -10.82
N SER A 127 -15.95 -0.65 -11.50
CA SER A 127 -15.36 -0.01 -12.68
C SER A 127 -15.09 1.46 -12.34
N LEU A 128 -13.93 1.74 -11.75
CA LEU A 128 -13.56 3.06 -11.23
C LEU A 128 -12.34 3.63 -11.96
N PRO A 129 -12.21 4.96 -12.04
CA PRO A 129 -11.02 5.60 -12.61
C PRO A 129 -9.77 5.45 -11.72
N SER A 130 -9.97 5.25 -10.41
CA SER A 130 -8.94 4.93 -9.42
C SER A 130 -9.50 3.93 -8.42
N HIS A 131 -8.65 3.03 -7.94
CA HIS A 131 -8.98 2.05 -6.92
C HIS A 131 -8.36 2.39 -5.55
N SER A 132 -8.11 3.67 -5.31
CA SER A 132 -7.67 4.17 -4.01
C SER A 132 -8.79 4.18 -2.98
N LEU A 133 -8.41 4.27 -1.70
CA LEU A 133 -9.35 4.11 -0.60
C LEU A 133 -10.52 5.08 -0.69
N PRO A 134 -10.34 6.39 -0.97
CA PRO A 134 -11.46 7.31 -1.09
C PRO A 134 -12.44 6.95 -2.22
N PHE A 135 -11.95 6.47 -3.37
CA PHE A 135 -12.78 6.12 -4.53
C PHE A 135 -13.59 4.86 -4.28
N VAL A 136 -12.94 3.83 -3.72
CA VAL A 136 -13.61 2.56 -3.46
C VAL A 136 -14.57 2.69 -2.28
N ALA A 137 -14.22 3.46 -1.24
CA ALA A 137 -15.12 3.73 -0.12
C ALA A 137 -16.41 4.43 -0.59
N GLU A 138 -16.27 5.47 -1.43
CA GLU A 138 -17.43 6.15 -2.04
C GLU A 138 -18.29 5.19 -2.86
N ALA A 139 -17.68 4.37 -3.73
CA ALA A 139 -18.40 3.39 -4.55
C ALA A 139 -19.12 2.32 -3.71
N ALA A 140 -18.57 1.99 -2.55
CA ALA A 140 -19.14 1.08 -1.58
C ALA A 140 -20.20 1.74 -0.66
N GLY A 141 -20.37 3.07 -0.74
CA GLY A 141 -21.26 3.82 0.16
C GLY A 141 -20.75 3.89 1.61
N VAL A 142 -19.44 3.78 1.81
CA VAL A 142 -18.78 3.77 3.11
C VAL A 142 -18.23 5.17 3.40
N PRO A 143 -18.52 5.77 4.56
CA PRO A 143 -18.00 7.08 4.92
C PRO A 143 -16.48 7.03 5.16
N LEU A 144 -15.78 8.05 4.67
CA LEU A 144 -14.36 8.30 4.91
C LEU A 144 -14.19 9.75 5.31
N GLU A 145 -14.38 10.04 6.60
CA GLU A 145 -14.40 11.42 7.12
C GLU A 145 -13.00 11.97 7.38
N HIS A 146 -12.05 11.12 7.82
CA HIS A 146 -10.65 11.48 8.09
C HIS A 146 -9.70 10.51 7.38
N HIS A 147 -9.44 10.74 6.10
CA HIS A 147 -8.44 9.96 5.36
C HIS A 147 -7.04 10.18 5.97
N HIS A 148 -6.26 9.11 6.12
CA HIS A 148 -4.96 9.07 6.83
C HIS A 148 -5.06 9.07 8.37
N ASP A 149 -6.24 8.80 8.92
CA ASP A 149 -6.36 8.23 10.26
C ASP A 149 -6.43 6.70 10.14
N ALA A 150 -5.47 6.00 10.73
CA ALA A 150 -5.35 4.54 10.59
C ALA A 150 -6.62 3.78 10.98
N THR A 151 -7.39 4.27 11.97
CA THR A 151 -8.65 3.62 12.40
C THR A 151 -9.76 3.87 11.38
N ALA A 152 -9.86 5.10 10.88
CA ALA A 152 -10.82 5.46 9.84
C ALA A 152 -10.54 4.71 8.54
N ASP A 153 -9.27 4.58 8.15
CA ASP A 153 -8.86 3.89 6.93
C ASP A 153 -9.09 2.37 7.06
N ALA A 154 -8.77 1.76 8.22
CA ALA A 154 -9.11 0.36 8.52
C ALA A 154 -10.63 0.11 8.50
N ARG A 155 -11.43 1.02 9.07
CA ARG A 155 -12.90 0.96 9.04
C ARG A 155 -13.45 1.03 7.62
N ALA A 156 -12.92 1.94 6.82
CA ALA A 156 -13.31 2.09 5.42
C ALA A 156 -12.95 0.82 4.63
N CYS A 157 -11.76 0.26 4.85
CA CYS A 157 -11.34 -1.02 4.28
C CYS A 157 -12.31 -2.16 4.64
N ALA A 158 -12.74 -2.25 5.91
CA ALA A 158 -13.74 -3.23 6.35
C ALA A 158 -15.07 -3.05 5.61
N GLY A 159 -15.59 -1.82 5.54
CA GLY A 159 -16.82 -1.53 4.82
C GLY A 159 -16.75 -1.92 3.34
N ILE A 160 -15.63 -1.62 2.67
CA ILE A 160 -15.38 -2.00 1.27
C ILE A 160 -15.42 -3.52 1.10
N MET A 161 -14.76 -4.27 1.98
CA MET A 161 -14.75 -5.73 1.89
C MET A 161 -16.14 -6.33 2.10
N ILE A 162 -16.92 -5.78 3.06
CA ILE A 162 -18.30 -6.18 3.30
C ILE A 162 -19.16 -5.95 2.04
N ASP A 163 -19.05 -4.77 1.41
CA ASP A 163 -19.81 -4.45 0.18
C ASP A 163 -19.40 -5.36 -0.99
N ILE A 164 -18.09 -5.61 -1.18
CA ILE A 164 -17.58 -6.52 -2.21
C ILE A 164 -18.20 -7.91 -2.08
N VAL A 165 -18.25 -8.45 -0.86
CA VAL A 165 -18.81 -9.78 -0.59
C VAL A 165 -20.33 -9.77 -0.78
N ALA A 166 -21.02 -8.73 -0.30
CA ALA A 166 -22.46 -8.59 -0.46
C ALA A 166 -22.87 -8.55 -1.94
N ARG A 167 -22.13 -7.81 -2.79
CA ARG A 167 -22.39 -7.72 -4.25
C ARG A 167 -22.20 -9.05 -4.98
N SER A 168 -21.36 -9.95 -4.47
CA SER A 168 -21.20 -11.28 -5.07
C SER A 168 -22.35 -12.23 -4.69
N GLY A 169 -23.21 -11.85 -3.75
CA GLY A 169 -24.25 -12.70 -3.18
C GLY A 169 -23.73 -13.79 -2.24
N ALA A 170 -22.45 -13.74 -1.83
CA ALA A 170 -21.87 -14.74 -0.94
C ALA A 170 -22.27 -14.48 0.52
N GLY A 171 -22.60 -15.54 1.26
CA GLY A 171 -22.89 -15.48 2.70
C GLY A 171 -21.65 -15.57 3.59
N SER A 172 -20.48 -15.85 3.01
CA SER A 172 -19.21 -15.99 3.73
C SER A 172 -18.00 -15.64 2.85
N LEU A 173 -16.86 -15.39 3.48
CA LEU A 173 -15.60 -15.17 2.75
C LEU A 173 -15.13 -16.40 1.99
N ALA A 174 -15.27 -17.59 2.57
CA ALA A 174 -14.91 -18.84 1.91
C ALA A 174 -15.72 -19.05 0.62
N GLU A 175 -17.02 -18.77 0.68
CA GLU A 175 -17.89 -18.80 -0.50
C GLU A 175 -17.52 -17.72 -1.51
N TYR A 176 -17.24 -16.48 -1.07
CA TYR A 176 -16.78 -15.41 -1.96
C TYR A 176 -15.53 -15.84 -2.74
N PHE A 177 -14.49 -16.33 -2.05
CA PHE A 177 -13.25 -16.76 -2.71
C PHE A 177 -13.52 -17.92 -3.68
N ALA A 178 -14.36 -18.89 -3.30
CA ALA A 178 -14.73 -20.00 -4.18
C ALA A 178 -15.45 -19.51 -5.46
N LEU A 179 -16.44 -18.61 -5.33
CA LEU A 179 -17.18 -18.04 -6.47
C LEU A 179 -16.27 -17.25 -7.42
N GLN A 180 -15.25 -16.56 -6.88
CA GLN A 180 -14.29 -15.81 -7.68
C GLN A 180 -13.16 -16.68 -8.25
N GLY A 181 -13.09 -17.97 -7.92
CA GLY A 181 -11.96 -18.83 -8.27
C GLY A 181 -10.64 -18.36 -7.65
N LEU A 182 -10.71 -17.74 -6.47
CA LEU A 182 -9.58 -17.17 -5.74
C LEU A 182 -9.31 -17.96 -4.47
N ARG A 183 -8.16 -17.69 -3.87
CA ARG A 183 -7.82 -18.07 -2.49
C ARG A 183 -7.23 -16.84 -1.79
N PRO A 184 -7.37 -16.75 -0.46
CA PRO A 184 -6.55 -15.83 0.32
C PRO A 184 -5.07 -15.98 -0.02
N ASN A 185 -4.32 -14.88 0.03
CA ASN A 185 -2.88 -14.94 -0.02
C ASN A 185 -2.34 -15.40 1.32
N HIS A 186 -1.11 -15.89 1.34
CA HIS A 186 -0.47 -16.39 2.54
C HIS A 186 0.88 -15.69 2.76
N ALA A 187 1.01 -15.03 3.90
CA ALA A 187 2.27 -14.51 4.41
C ALA A 187 2.83 -15.51 5.43
N PRO A 188 4.01 -16.13 5.18
CA PRO A 188 4.56 -17.11 6.10
C PRO A 188 5.01 -16.47 7.41
N ALA A 189 5.06 -17.29 8.46
CA ALA A 189 5.64 -16.89 9.74
C ALA A 189 7.09 -16.41 9.57
N TYR A 190 7.53 -15.51 10.46
CA TYR A 190 8.90 -15.05 10.52
C TYR A 190 9.62 -15.60 11.74
N ARG A 191 10.78 -16.21 11.51
CA ARG A 191 11.68 -16.77 12.52
C ARG A 191 13.04 -16.08 12.42
N PRO A 192 13.34 -15.12 13.33
CA PRO A 192 14.63 -14.46 13.40
C PRO A 192 15.78 -15.46 13.45
N GLY A 193 16.84 -15.20 12.69
CA GLY A 193 18.02 -16.07 12.61
C GLY A 193 17.86 -17.33 11.75
N LEU A 194 16.65 -17.67 11.29
CA LEU A 194 16.40 -18.77 10.36
C LEU A 194 15.98 -18.29 8.97
N ASP A 195 15.04 -17.34 8.92
CA ASP A 195 14.51 -16.84 7.66
C ASP A 195 15.33 -15.63 7.18
N GLU A 196 15.49 -15.50 5.86
CA GLU A 196 16.17 -14.35 5.26
C GLU A 196 15.42 -13.04 5.51
N LEU A 197 16.18 -11.96 5.69
CA LEU A 197 15.62 -10.60 5.77
C LEU A 197 15.02 -10.19 4.43
N SER A 198 13.90 -9.48 4.44
CA SER A 198 13.32 -8.89 3.25
C SER A 198 14.30 -7.91 2.58
N LYS A 199 14.21 -7.76 1.26
CA LYS A 199 15.02 -6.79 0.50
C LYS A 199 14.90 -5.37 1.10
N ALA A 200 13.67 -4.96 1.42
CA ALA A 200 13.40 -3.64 2.02
C ALA A 200 14.19 -3.43 3.33
N THR A 201 14.27 -4.45 4.17
CA THR A 201 15.02 -4.40 5.42
C THR A 201 16.53 -4.44 5.20
N ARG A 202 17.03 -5.30 4.31
CA ARG A 202 18.47 -5.32 3.97
C ARG A 202 18.95 -3.96 3.45
N ASP A 203 18.20 -3.39 2.50
CA ASP A 203 18.49 -2.08 1.95
C ASP A 203 18.50 -0.99 3.04
N ALA A 204 17.61 -1.09 4.05
CA ALA A 204 17.56 -0.14 5.17
C ALA A 204 18.74 -0.29 6.13
N LEU A 205 19.15 -1.53 6.45
CA LEU A 205 20.28 -1.82 7.34
C LEU A 205 21.62 -1.41 6.72
N GLU A 206 21.81 -1.67 5.42
CA GLU A 206 23.03 -1.28 4.71
C GLU A 206 23.27 0.24 4.78
N ARG A 207 22.20 1.05 4.67
CA ARG A 207 22.26 2.50 4.81
C ARG A 207 22.64 2.98 6.22
N GLY A 208 22.36 2.18 7.26
CA GLY A 208 22.73 2.48 8.64
C GLY A 208 24.20 2.18 8.98
N THR A 209 24.90 1.41 8.14
CA THR A 209 26.28 0.94 8.39
C THR A 209 27.38 1.69 7.62
N GLY A 210 27.03 2.69 6.81
CA GLY A 210 27.96 3.39 5.91
C GLY A 210 27.88 4.91 5.98
N THR A 211 29.05 5.55 6.04
CA THR A 211 29.28 7.00 5.95
C THR A 211 28.45 7.71 4.87
N ALA A 212 28.02 8.94 5.20
CA ALA A 212 27.28 9.87 4.36
C ALA A 212 27.64 9.77 2.86
N ALA A 213 26.69 9.30 2.05
CA ALA A 213 26.81 9.32 0.60
C ALA A 213 26.82 10.78 0.12
N THR A 214 27.93 11.17 -0.52
CA THR A 214 28.10 12.46 -1.19
C THR A 214 27.06 12.63 -2.30
N ALA A 215 26.23 13.67 -2.16
CA ALA A 215 25.22 14.07 -3.14
C ALA A 215 25.87 14.67 -4.40
N GLY A 216 25.85 13.91 -5.50
CA GLY A 216 26.04 14.46 -6.84
C GLY A 216 24.72 15.04 -7.35
N SER A 217 24.58 16.37 -7.24
CA SER A 217 23.45 17.12 -7.81
C SER A 217 23.66 17.32 -9.32
N SER A 218 22.77 16.78 -10.13
CA SER A 218 22.49 17.29 -11.49
C SER A 218 21.05 16.96 -11.89
N PHE A 219 20.11 17.83 -11.53
CA PHE A 219 18.78 17.85 -12.15
C PHE A 219 18.77 18.95 -13.21
N GLY A 220 19.02 18.55 -14.45
CA GLY A 220 19.09 19.45 -15.60
C GLY A 220 18.86 18.69 -16.90
N GLY A 221 17.70 18.07 -17.07
CA GLY A 221 17.29 17.41 -18.31
C GLY A 221 15.87 16.85 -18.19
N TRP A 222 15.12 16.88 -19.29
CA TRP A 222 13.87 16.11 -19.38
C TRP A 222 14.16 14.65 -19.00
N PRO A 223 13.38 14.02 -18.09
CA PRO A 223 13.69 12.68 -17.62
C PRO A 223 13.76 11.72 -18.80
N SER A 224 14.92 11.08 -18.99
CA SER A 224 15.07 10.05 -20.00
C SER A 224 14.03 8.95 -19.73
N GLU A 225 13.38 8.49 -20.78
CA GLU A 225 12.29 7.52 -20.65
C GLU A 225 12.75 6.18 -20.08
N GLY A 226 14.05 5.89 -20.20
CA GLY A 226 14.66 4.66 -19.69
C GLY A 226 14.26 3.41 -20.48
N VAL A 227 14.75 2.27 -20.01
CA VAL A 227 14.47 0.93 -20.53
C VAL A 227 13.22 0.36 -19.84
N ASN A 228 12.46 -0.47 -20.56
CA ASN A 228 11.34 -1.24 -20.02
C ASN A 228 11.81 -2.65 -19.64
N PRO A 229 12.14 -2.94 -18.37
CA PRO A 229 12.53 -4.28 -17.93
C PRO A 229 11.38 -5.27 -18.06
N PRO A 230 11.66 -6.57 -18.29
CA PRO A 230 10.62 -7.60 -18.29
C PRO A 230 10.03 -7.81 -16.89
N PRO A 231 8.74 -8.21 -16.78
CA PRO A 231 8.12 -8.52 -15.49
C PRO A 231 8.82 -9.70 -14.81
N ASN A 232 8.99 -9.62 -13.49
CA ASN A 232 9.50 -10.73 -12.69
C ASN A 232 8.46 -11.88 -12.65
N PRO A 233 8.75 -13.05 -13.23
CA PRO A 233 7.81 -14.18 -13.27
C PRO A 233 7.57 -14.80 -11.88
N ALA A 234 8.48 -14.58 -10.92
CA ALA A 234 8.37 -15.08 -9.55
C ALA A 234 7.69 -14.09 -8.59
N ALA A 235 7.20 -12.95 -9.10
CA ALA A 235 6.48 -11.98 -8.27
C ALA A 235 5.16 -12.54 -7.75
N GLN A 236 4.72 -12.05 -6.58
CA GLN A 236 3.52 -12.54 -5.92
C GLN A 236 2.25 -12.20 -6.73
N PRO A 237 1.45 -13.18 -7.17
CA PRO A 237 0.25 -12.92 -7.96
C PRO A 237 -0.82 -12.07 -7.26
N GLY A 238 -0.79 -12.01 -5.93
CA GLY A 238 -1.69 -11.19 -5.11
C GLY A 238 -1.29 -9.72 -4.98
N HIS A 239 -0.15 -9.31 -5.53
CA HIS A 239 0.30 -7.92 -5.45
C HIS A 239 -0.54 -7.01 -6.39
N PRO A 240 -0.93 -5.78 -5.98
CA PRO A 240 -1.74 -4.89 -6.82
C PRO A 240 -1.16 -4.60 -8.20
N LEU A 241 0.16 -4.56 -8.34
CA LEU A 241 0.83 -4.30 -9.62
C LEU A 241 1.07 -5.56 -10.48
N TYR A 242 0.82 -6.76 -9.94
CA TYR A 242 1.10 -8.00 -10.66
C TYR A 242 0.27 -8.09 -11.95
N GLY A 243 0.95 -8.36 -13.07
CA GLY A 243 0.32 -8.51 -14.39
C GLY A 243 -0.19 -7.21 -15.02
N GLN A 244 -0.05 -6.07 -14.35
CA GLN A 244 -0.46 -4.77 -14.88
C GLN A 244 0.50 -4.27 -15.95
N THR A 245 -0.01 -3.61 -16.99
CA THR A 245 0.81 -2.84 -17.93
C THR A 245 0.83 -1.38 -17.48
N ILE A 246 1.97 -0.95 -16.96
CA ILE A 246 2.11 0.32 -16.24
C ILE A 246 2.88 1.34 -17.07
N VAL A 247 2.35 2.57 -17.11
CA VAL A 247 2.99 3.72 -17.77
C VAL A 247 3.17 4.82 -16.73
N PHE A 248 4.31 5.53 -16.80
CA PHE A 248 4.62 6.64 -15.91
C PHE A 248 4.54 7.97 -16.65
N THR A 249 4.05 9.00 -15.98
CA THR A 249 4.02 10.35 -16.52
C THR A 249 4.27 11.41 -15.45
N GLY A 250 4.68 12.60 -15.90
CA GLY A 250 5.02 13.73 -15.04
C GLY A 250 6.45 13.63 -14.54
N ASN A 251 6.85 14.59 -13.73
CA ASN A 251 8.01 14.45 -12.89
C ASN A 251 7.62 13.57 -11.71
N LEU A 252 8.10 12.33 -11.73
CA LEU A 252 8.17 11.56 -10.51
C LEU A 252 9.24 12.21 -9.66
N GLY A 253 9.04 12.20 -8.36
CA GLY A 253 10.15 12.43 -7.50
C GLY A 253 11.29 11.45 -7.82
N MET A 254 11.01 10.15 -7.95
CA MET A 254 12.10 9.18 -8.20
C MET A 254 12.54 9.09 -9.66
N PRO A 255 13.81 8.69 -9.94
CA PRO A 255 14.25 8.43 -11.30
C PRO A 255 13.29 7.44 -11.98
N ARG A 256 12.79 7.79 -13.17
CA ARG A 256 11.78 6.98 -13.88
C ARG A 256 12.25 5.54 -14.10
N GLN A 257 13.55 5.33 -14.37
CA GLN A 257 14.11 3.99 -14.49
C GLN A 257 13.88 3.17 -13.21
N ASN A 258 14.18 3.73 -12.04
CA ASN A 258 13.99 3.06 -10.76
C ASN A 258 12.51 2.71 -10.51
N ALA A 259 11.58 3.57 -10.93
CA ALA A 259 10.13 3.28 -10.84
C ALA A 259 9.74 2.09 -11.74
N LYS A 260 10.27 2.02 -12.96
CA LYS A 260 10.04 0.89 -13.89
C LYS A 260 10.61 -0.41 -13.36
N ASP A 261 11.84 -0.37 -12.85
CA ASP A 261 12.51 -1.55 -12.28
C ASP A 261 11.72 -2.11 -11.09
N ARG A 262 11.31 -1.23 -10.16
CA ARG A 262 10.50 -1.64 -9.00
C ARG A 262 9.12 -2.18 -9.39
N ALA A 263 8.45 -1.58 -10.38
CA ALA A 263 7.19 -2.11 -10.86
C ALA A 263 7.36 -3.50 -11.50
N ALA A 264 8.43 -3.69 -12.28
CA ALA A 264 8.74 -4.98 -12.89
C ALA A 264 9.10 -6.06 -11.87
N GLU A 265 9.82 -5.72 -10.80
CA GLU A 265 10.11 -6.63 -9.67
C GLU A 265 8.81 -7.19 -9.04
N LEU A 266 7.74 -6.41 -9.05
CA LEU A 266 6.41 -6.76 -8.54
C LEU A 266 5.49 -7.39 -9.60
N GLY A 267 6.06 -7.75 -10.76
CA GLY A 267 5.37 -8.46 -11.84
C GLY A 267 4.58 -7.56 -12.81
N ALA A 268 4.72 -6.23 -12.73
CA ALA A 268 4.16 -5.33 -13.72
C ALA A 268 5.00 -5.35 -15.02
N ARG A 269 4.39 -4.93 -16.13
CA ARG A 269 5.03 -4.71 -17.43
C ARG A 269 5.17 -3.20 -17.67
N PRO A 270 6.33 -2.59 -17.41
CA PRO A 270 6.55 -1.19 -17.74
C PRO A 270 6.45 -0.95 -19.24
N ALA A 271 5.82 0.16 -19.61
CA ALA A 271 5.73 0.63 -20.98
C ALA A 271 5.99 2.13 -21.05
N SER A 272 6.50 2.59 -22.20
CA SER A 272 6.82 4.01 -22.42
C SER A 272 5.65 4.84 -22.93
N ASN A 273 4.63 4.19 -23.49
CA ASN A 273 3.50 4.85 -24.12
C ASN A 273 2.19 4.22 -23.67
N VAL A 274 1.15 5.04 -23.56
CA VAL A 274 -0.21 4.57 -23.33
C VAL A 274 -0.71 3.89 -24.60
N THR A 275 -1.04 2.61 -24.51
CA THR A 275 -1.56 1.78 -25.60
C THR A 275 -2.85 1.08 -25.14
N ARG A 276 -3.48 0.30 -26.02
CA ARG A 276 -4.63 -0.57 -25.64
C ARG A 276 -4.29 -1.61 -24.56
N ALA A 277 -3.01 -1.95 -24.43
CA ALA A 277 -2.55 -2.89 -23.41
C ALA A 277 -2.34 -2.23 -22.04
N THR A 278 -2.30 -0.89 -21.98
CA THR A 278 -2.11 -0.14 -20.72
C THR A 278 -3.30 -0.34 -19.81
N THR A 279 -3.01 -0.71 -18.56
CA THR A 279 -4.01 -0.92 -17.51
C THR A 279 -3.84 0.04 -16.34
N VAL A 280 -2.62 0.59 -16.14
CA VAL A 280 -2.31 1.54 -15.07
C VAL A 280 -1.50 2.73 -15.62
N LEU A 281 -1.88 3.94 -15.26
CA LEU A 281 -1.09 5.16 -15.43
C LEU A 281 -0.71 5.73 -14.06
N VAL A 282 0.59 5.87 -13.80
CA VAL A 282 1.11 6.59 -12.62
C VAL A 282 1.41 8.02 -13.01
N VAL A 283 0.87 8.98 -12.24
CA VAL A 283 1.01 10.41 -12.47
C VAL A 283 1.80 11.05 -11.32
N GLY A 284 2.94 11.65 -11.66
CA GLY A 284 3.75 12.48 -10.76
C GLY A 284 3.29 13.94 -10.70
N ASP A 285 4.19 14.85 -10.32
CA ASP A 285 3.97 16.31 -10.20
C ASP A 285 2.99 16.74 -9.10
N GLY A 286 2.88 15.97 -8.01
CA GLY A 286 1.97 16.30 -6.90
C GLY A 286 0.49 16.08 -7.23
N PHE A 287 0.19 15.26 -8.23
CA PHE A 287 -1.16 14.80 -8.52
C PHE A 287 -1.70 13.94 -7.37
N GLU A 288 -2.91 14.27 -6.91
CA GLU A 288 -3.66 13.47 -5.94
C GLU A 288 -4.84 12.80 -6.64
N ALA A 289 -5.25 11.60 -6.20
CA ALA A 289 -6.41 10.93 -6.80
C ALA A 289 -7.69 11.80 -6.74
N GLY A 290 -7.81 12.64 -5.72
CA GLY A 290 -8.88 13.64 -5.58
C GLY A 290 -8.92 14.71 -6.68
N ASP A 291 -7.82 14.96 -7.40
CA ASP A 291 -7.79 15.90 -8.53
C ASP A 291 -8.70 15.45 -9.69
N LEU A 292 -8.93 14.14 -9.84
CA LEU A 292 -9.90 13.60 -10.80
C LEU A 292 -11.33 14.04 -10.46
N ARG A 293 -11.65 14.17 -9.16
CA ARG A 293 -12.98 14.61 -8.69
C ARG A 293 -13.19 16.10 -8.93
N ASN A 294 -12.15 16.90 -8.77
CA ASN A 294 -12.23 18.37 -8.79
C ASN A 294 -12.04 19.00 -10.18
N GLY A 295 -11.87 18.20 -11.25
CA GLY A 295 -11.73 18.72 -12.60
C GLY A 295 -10.44 19.52 -12.86
N ARG A 296 -9.45 19.48 -11.94
CA ARG A 296 -8.09 19.97 -12.17
C ARG A 296 -7.31 18.90 -12.93
N VAL A 297 -7.42 18.97 -14.25
CA VAL A 297 -6.97 17.90 -15.13
C VAL A 297 -5.68 18.32 -15.84
N THR A 298 -4.54 17.69 -15.52
CA THR A 298 -3.34 17.78 -16.36
C THR A 298 -3.65 17.23 -17.76
N GLY A 299 -2.92 17.65 -18.81
CA GLY A 299 -3.21 17.21 -20.19
C GLY A 299 -3.28 15.68 -20.39
N LYS A 300 -2.66 14.89 -19.50
CA LYS A 300 -2.70 13.42 -19.52
C LYS A 300 -3.80 12.81 -18.65
N ALA A 301 -4.22 13.43 -17.54
CA ALA A 301 -5.44 13.03 -16.84
C ALA A 301 -6.68 13.22 -17.75
N ARG A 302 -6.69 14.26 -18.59
CA ARG A 302 -7.76 14.48 -19.59
C ARG A 302 -7.75 13.36 -20.60
N ARG A 303 -6.55 12.95 -21.02
CA ARG A 303 -6.37 11.81 -21.91
C ARG A 303 -6.85 10.49 -21.30
N VAL A 304 -6.68 10.26 -20.00
CA VAL A 304 -7.22 9.05 -19.33
C VAL A 304 -8.73 9.08 -19.24
N LEU A 305 -9.34 10.23 -18.93
CA LEU A 305 -10.80 10.39 -18.94
C LEU A 305 -11.37 10.17 -20.35
N GLU A 306 -10.75 10.75 -21.39
CA GLU A 306 -11.11 10.52 -22.80
C GLU A 306 -10.98 9.04 -23.22
N LEU A 307 -9.96 8.33 -22.71
CA LEU A 307 -9.77 6.91 -23.00
C LEU A 307 -10.81 6.04 -22.27
N HIS A 308 -11.24 6.44 -21.07
CA HIS A 308 -12.35 5.85 -20.36
C HIS A 308 -13.67 5.99 -21.12
N GLU A 309 -13.97 7.17 -21.67
CA GLU A 309 -15.16 7.40 -22.51
C GLU A 309 -15.17 6.53 -23.77
N ARG A 310 -13.99 6.11 -24.25
CA ARG A 310 -13.82 5.18 -25.39
C ARG A 310 -13.84 3.70 -24.97
N GLY A 311 -14.20 3.42 -23.72
CA GLY A 311 -14.35 2.07 -23.17
C GLY A 311 -13.04 1.42 -22.71
N GLN A 312 -11.92 2.15 -22.67
CA GLN A 312 -10.65 1.61 -22.18
C GLN A 312 -10.53 1.84 -20.68
N ARG A 313 -10.39 0.75 -19.91
CA ARG A 313 -10.18 0.81 -18.45
C ARG A 313 -8.70 1.01 -18.14
N ILE A 314 -8.30 2.23 -17.81
CA ILE A 314 -6.95 2.58 -17.37
C ILE A 314 -7.03 3.20 -15.98
N GLU A 315 -6.63 2.47 -14.95
CA GLU A 315 -6.55 3.00 -13.59
C GLU A 315 -5.50 4.11 -13.49
N VAL A 316 -5.83 5.18 -12.78
CA VAL A 316 -4.89 6.25 -12.45
C VAL A 316 -4.43 6.10 -11.01
N LEU A 317 -3.10 6.08 -10.84
CA LEU A 317 -2.43 6.13 -9.55
C LEU A 317 -1.67 7.45 -9.43
N SER A 318 -1.76 8.08 -8.27
CA SER A 318 -0.81 9.09 -7.83
C SER A 318 0.55 8.48 -7.56
N GLU A 319 1.60 9.31 -7.54
CA GLU A 319 2.92 8.89 -7.12
C GLU A 319 2.91 8.31 -5.69
N ALA A 320 2.14 8.91 -4.77
CA ALA A 320 2.06 8.45 -3.38
C ALA A 320 1.48 7.02 -3.28
N GLU A 321 0.37 6.75 -3.98
CA GLU A 321 -0.24 5.42 -4.04
C GLU A 321 0.72 4.39 -4.66
N PHE A 322 1.39 4.76 -5.76
CA PHE A 322 2.39 3.89 -6.38
C PHE A 322 3.53 3.56 -5.41
N LEU A 323 4.04 4.55 -4.67
CA LEU A 323 5.11 4.38 -3.69
C LEU A 323 4.72 3.46 -2.53
N GLN A 324 3.50 3.61 -2.00
CA GLN A 324 2.95 2.69 -1.00
C GLN A 324 2.93 1.26 -1.52
N MET A 325 2.50 1.05 -2.77
CA MET A 325 2.48 -0.27 -3.41
C MET A 325 3.89 -0.86 -3.54
N ILE A 326 4.88 -0.10 -4.01
CA ILE A 326 6.24 -0.63 -4.23
C ILE A 326 7.11 -0.70 -2.97
N GLY A 327 6.61 -0.22 -1.84
CA GLY A 327 7.36 -0.20 -0.58
C GLY A 327 8.59 0.68 -0.63
N GLY A 328 8.51 1.73 -1.44
CA GLY A 328 9.62 2.61 -1.72
C GLY A 328 9.73 3.79 -0.77
N THR A 329 10.92 3.98 -0.21
CA THR A 329 11.40 5.25 0.37
C THR A 329 11.43 6.38 -0.68
N TRP A 330 10.96 7.58 -0.33
CA TRP A 330 11.04 8.77 -1.19
C TRP A 330 11.07 10.13 -0.42
N PRO A 331 11.99 11.11 -0.66
CA PRO A 331 13.29 11.10 -1.34
C PRO A 331 14.50 11.11 -0.36
N VAL A 332 15.69 10.82 -0.91
CA VAL A 332 16.96 11.35 -0.40
C VAL A 332 17.06 12.82 -0.82
N GLY A 333 17.01 13.73 0.16
CA GLY A 333 17.52 15.10 0.13
C GLY A 333 17.01 16.07 -0.95
N SER A 334 16.20 17.03 -0.52
CA SER A 334 16.32 18.44 -0.94
C SER A 334 15.76 19.31 0.18
N GLN A 335 16.54 20.32 0.55
CA GLN A 335 16.32 21.31 1.61
C GLN A 335 14.91 21.91 1.60
#